data_AF-A0A661RYR0-F1
#
_entry.id   AF-A0A661RYR0-F1
#
_cell.length_a   1.000
_cell.length_b   1.000
_cell.length_c   1.000
_cell.angle_alpha   90.00
_cell.angle_beta   90.00
_cell.angle_gamma   90.00
#
_symmetry.space_group_name_H-M   'P 1'
#
loop_
_entity.id
_entity.type
_entity.pdbx_description
1 polymer ?
#
loop_
_entity_poly.entity_id
_entity_poly.type
_entity_poly.pdbx_seq_one_letter_code
_entity_poly.pdbx_strand_id
1 'polypeptide(L)'
;MARPWDSLITVLSEITRENLGLIVCCSHCGNRHTYVKWGSYSRYLFNDELMNIQRYRCDNDLCPCVTFSILPHAFLPIIRSSLCMLMQVLKMYEQGRTIADIARYTGSNWPRMQRWISKALSIQKWLSQEYANASPCLLKDRRWTSFNRHFSWAFYPKRVR
;
A
#
# COMPACT_ATOMS: atom_id res chain seq x y z
N MET A 1 4.35 20.58 19.28
CA MET A 1 3.17 20.13 18.50
C MET A 1 3.64 19.17 17.43
N ALA A 2 3.14 17.94 17.39
CA ALA A 2 3.46 17.00 16.32
C ALA A 2 2.99 17.57 14.98
N ARG A 3 3.80 17.46 13.92
CA ARG A 3 3.36 17.92 12.60
C ARG A 3 2.23 16.99 12.14
N PRO A 4 1.19 17.49 11.42
CA PRO A 4 0.12 16.63 10.92
C PRO A 4 0.62 15.43 10.10
N TRP A 5 1.79 15.56 9.45
CA TRP A 5 2.50 14.47 8.80
C TRP A 5 2.95 13.35 9.74
N ASP A 6 3.52 13.69 10.90
CA ASP A 6 3.99 12.72 11.89
C ASP A 6 2.81 11.96 12.48
N SER A 7 1.71 12.68 12.73
CA SER A 7 0.44 12.06 13.19
C SER A 7 -0.11 11.07 12.15
N LEU A 8 -0.08 11.43 10.86
CA LEU A 8 -0.47 10.52 9.78
C LEU A 8 0.42 9.27 9.75
N ILE A 9 1.74 9.42 9.88
CA ILE A 9 2.68 8.29 9.90
C ILE A 9 2.38 7.34 11.06
N THR A 10 2.16 7.89 12.27
CA THR A 10 1.85 7.08 13.46
C THR A 10 0.56 6.30 13.28
N VAL A 11 -0.53 6.99 12.89
CA VAL A 11 -1.84 6.35 12.69
C VAL A 11 -1.77 5.26 11.61
N LEU A 12 -1.09 5.51 10.48
CA LEU A 12 -0.94 4.49 9.45
C LEU A 12 -0.13 3.28 9.92
N SER A 13 0.88 3.50 10.75
CA SER A 13 1.70 2.42 11.31
C SER A 13 0.89 1.57 12.30
N GLU A 14 0.07 2.21 13.14
CA GLU A 14 -0.86 1.52 14.05
C GLU A 14 -1.90 0.68 13.31
N ILE A 15 -2.58 1.26 12.32
CA ILE A 15 -3.56 0.53 11.50
C ILE A 15 -2.91 -0.68 10.80
N THR A 16 -1.64 -0.54 10.40
CA THR A 16 -0.86 -1.63 9.78
C THR A 16 -0.57 -2.78 10.74
N ARG A 17 -0.38 -2.51 12.03
CA ARG A 17 -0.24 -3.56 13.04
C ARG A 17 -1.57 -4.25 13.34
N GLU A 18 -2.67 -3.50 13.42
CA GLU A 18 -4.00 -4.05 13.71
C GLU A 18 -4.52 -5.01 12.62
N ASN A 19 -4.24 -4.72 11.35
CA ASN A 19 -4.79 -5.48 10.21
C ASN A 19 -4.03 -6.77 9.84
N LEU A 20 -3.22 -7.32 10.74
CA LEU A 20 -2.50 -8.58 10.52
C LEU A 20 -3.42 -9.83 10.56
N GLY A 21 -4.66 -9.70 11.05
CA GLY A 21 -5.63 -10.80 11.24
C GLY A 21 -6.58 -11.08 10.06
N LEU A 22 -6.29 -10.60 8.85
CA LEU A 22 -7.16 -10.78 7.69
C LEU A 22 -7.26 -12.25 7.26
N ILE A 23 -8.43 -12.62 6.70
CA ILE A 23 -8.66 -13.94 6.09
C ILE A 23 -7.59 -14.18 5.02
N VAL A 24 -6.89 -15.30 5.14
CA VAL A 24 -5.84 -15.67 4.19
C VAL A 24 -6.46 -16.29 2.95
N CYS A 25 -6.27 -15.64 1.81
CA CYS A 25 -6.64 -16.17 0.50
C CYS A 25 -5.53 -15.92 -0.51
N CYS A 26 -5.29 -16.89 -1.39
CA CYS A 26 -4.38 -16.73 -2.50
C CYS A 26 -4.85 -15.57 -3.38
N SER A 27 -3.97 -14.60 -3.63
CA SER A 27 -4.28 -13.42 -4.44
C SER A 27 -4.56 -13.75 -5.92
N HIS A 28 -4.13 -14.92 -6.39
CA HIS A 28 -4.31 -15.38 -7.75
C HIS A 28 -5.59 -16.21 -7.93
N CYS A 29 -5.68 -17.39 -7.32
CA CYS A 29 -6.82 -18.30 -7.51
C CYS A 29 -7.93 -18.14 -6.46
N GLY A 30 -7.76 -17.28 -5.45
CA GLY A 30 -8.73 -17.09 -4.37
C GLY A 30 -8.81 -18.24 -3.37
N ASN A 31 -7.98 -19.28 -3.49
CA ASN A 31 -7.99 -20.41 -2.58
C ASN A 31 -7.74 -19.93 -1.13
N ARG A 32 -8.68 -20.26 -0.25
CA ARG A 32 -8.69 -19.93 1.18
C ARG A 32 -8.68 -21.17 2.08
N HIS A 33 -8.78 -22.36 1.47
CA HIS A 33 -8.98 -23.61 2.18
C HIS A 33 -7.66 -24.35 2.40
N THR A 34 -6.77 -24.31 1.40
CA THR A 34 -5.49 -25.02 1.44
C THR A 34 -4.32 -24.08 1.15
N TYR A 35 -3.56 -23.76 2.20
CA TYR A 35 -2.31 -23.01 2.09
C TYR A 35 -1.36 -23.40 3.22
N VAL A 36 -0.06 -23.27 2.98
CA VAL A 36 0.98 -23.57 3.96
C VAL A 36 1.75 -22.29 4.31
N LYS A 37 2.09 -22.08 5.58
CA LYS A 37 2.99 -20.97 5.97
C LYS A 37 4.38 -21.24 5.37
N TRP A 38 4.92 -20.29 4.60
CA TRP A 38 6.15 -20.44 3.82
C TRP A 38 7.17 -19.34 4.14
N GLY A 39 7.61 -19.28 5.40
CA GLY A 39 8.56 -18.26 5.88
C GLY A 39 7.97 -16.84 5.95
N SER A 40 8.84 -15.85 6.07
CA SER A 40 8.46 -14.44 6.18
C SER A 40 9.52 -13.52 5.55
N TYR A 41 9.18 -12.25 5.38
CA TYR A 41 10.16 -11.21 5.06
C TYR A 41 9.85 -9.94 5.85
N SER A 42 10.89 -9.17 6.16
CA SER A 42 10.70 -7.91 6.90
C SER A 42 10.38 -6.75 5.96
N ARG A 43 9.52 -5.85 6.42
CA ARG A 43 9.21 -4.56 5.80
C ARG A 43 9.26 -3.47 6.85
N TYR A 44 9.72 -2.29 6.47
CA TYR A 44 9.63 -1.11 7.30
C TYR A 44 8.20 -0.57 7.29
N LEU A 45 7.69 -0.25 8.47
CA LEU A 45 6.52 0.59 8.70
C LEU A 45 6.80 2.03 8.26
N PHE A 46 5.76 2.86 8.27
CA PHE A 46 5.88 4.26 7.87
C PHE A 46 6.67 5.11 8.87
N ASN A 47 6.79 4.64 10.12
CA ASN A 47 7.62 5.21 11.17
C ASN A 47 9.01 4.55 11.28
N ASP A 48 9.45 3.84 10.23
CA ASP A 48 10.74 3.14 10.13
C ASP A 48 11.00 2.00 11.13
N GLU A 49 9.99 1.56 11.87
CA GLU A 49 10.06 0.28 12.58
C GLU A 49 9.97 -0.91 11.63
N LEU A 50 10.58 -2.05 11.99
CA LEU A 50 10.50 -3.28 11.20
C LEU A 50 9.31 -4.14 11.62
N MET A 51 8.61 -4.70 10.63
CA MET A 51 7.58 -5.70 10.82
C MET A 51 7.82 -6.91 9.90
N ASN A 52 7.45 -8.09 10.37
CA ASN A 52 7.52 -9.31 9.55
C ASN A 52 6.19 -9.55 8.83
N ILE A 53 6.28 -9.72 7.51
CA ILE A 53 5.16 -10.10 6.66
C ILE A 53 5.24 -11.60 6.39
N GLN A 54 4.17 -12.31 6.76
CA GLN A 54 4.06 -13.74 6.54
C GLN A 54 3.93 -14.05 5.04
N ARG A 55 4.68 -15.07 4.58
CA ARG A 55 4.50 -15.69 3.26
C ARG A 55 3.71 -16.98 3.39
N TYR A 56 2.92 -17.26 2.38
CA TYR A 56 2.12 -18.45 2.25
C TYR A 56 2.42 -19.12 0.92
N ARG A 57 2.34 -20.44 0.86
CA ARG A 57 2.35 -21.22 -0.37
C ARG A 57 0.91 -21.63 -0.68
N CYS A 58 0.46 -21.39 -1.90
CA CYS A 58 -0.84 -21.89 -2.35
C CYS A 58 -0.72 -23.39 -2.65
N ASP A 59 -1.63 -24.19 -2.11
CA ASP A 59 -1.64 -25.65 -2.26
C ASP A 59 -2.64 -26.10 -3.35
N ASN A 60 -2.94 -25.22 -4.30
CA ASN A 60 -3.70 -25.55 -5.49
C ASN A 60 -2.73 -25.76 -6.65
N ASP A 61 -2.60 -26.99 -7.13
CA ASP A 61 -1.65 -27.38 -8.19
C ASP A 61 -1.90 -26.66 -9.52
N LEU A 62 -3.13 -26.19 -9.75
CA LEU A 62 -3.49 -25.41 -10.95
C LEU A 62 -3.18 -23.92 -10.80
N CYS A 63 -2.73 -23.48 -9.62
CA CYS A 63 -2.43 -22.07 -9.37
C CYS A 63 -0.97 -21.76 -9.77
N PRO A 64 -0.73 -20.87 -10.73
CA PRO A 64 0.63 -20.46 -11.10
C PRO A 64 1.34 -19.70 -9.96
N CYS A 65 0.58 -19.13 -9.03
CA CYS A 65 1.11 -18.43 -7.87
C CYS A 65 1.55 -19.44 -6.79
N VAL A 66 2.84 -19.79 -6.81
CA VAL A 66 3.45 -20.71 -5.83
C VAL A 66 3.44 -20.10 -4.44
N THR A 67 3.89 -18.84 -4.29
CA THR A 67 3.89 -18.15 -2.98
C THR A 67 3.26 -16.76 -3.05
N PHE A 68 2.60 -16.37 -1.98
CA PHE A 68 1.96 -15.06 -1.84
C PHE A 68 2.09 -14.52 -0.42
N SER A 69 1.84 -13.23 -0.27
CA SER A 69 1.73 -12.56 1.02
C SER A 69 0.53 -11.63 1.02
N ILE A 70 -0.04 -11.43 2.20
CA ILE A 70 -1.12 -10.48 2.40
C ILE A 70 -0.50 -9.26 3.06
N LEU A 71 -0.44 -8.17 2.28
CA LEU A 71 0.03 -6.89 2.80
C LEU A 71 -1.08 -6.28 3.66
N PRO A 72 -0.82 -6.00 4.96
CA PRO A 72 -1.80 -5.32 5.80
C PRO A 72 -2.07 -3.91 5.27
N HIS A 73 -3.30 -3.42 5.47
CA HIS A 73 -3.61 -2.01 5.27
C HIS A 73 -2.75 -1.19 6.24
N ALA A 74 -2.02 -0.16 5.83
CA ALA A 74 -2.17 0.64 4.62
C ALA A 74 -1.07 0.43 3.56
N PHE A 75 -0.38 -0.73 3.56
CA PHE A 75 0.70 -0.97 2.60
C PHE A 75 0.20 -1.05 1.17
N LEU A 76 0.92 -0.34 0.30
CA LEU A 76 0.85 -0.56 -1.14
C LEU A 76 1.86 -1.65 -1.58
N PRO A 77 1.54 -2.39 -2.65
CA PRO A 77 2.49 -3.24 -3.34
C PRO A 77 3.68 -2.43 -3.84
N ILE A 78 4.90 -2.92 -3.58
CA ILE A 78 6.19 -2.40 -4.06
C ILE A 78 6.59 -1.01 -3.51
N ILE A 79 5.67 -0.08 -3.38
CA ILE A 79 5.93 1.29 -2.92
C ILE A 79 6.04 1.30 -1.38
N ARG A 80 7.07 1.97 -0.86
CA ARG A 80 7.28 2.18 0.60
C ARG A 80 6.50 3.39 1.11
N SER A 81 5.27 3.57 0.63
CA SER A 81 4.39 4.70 0.96
C SER A 81 2.97 4.18 1.00
N SER A 82 2.14 4.71 1.90
CA SER A 82 0.71 4.39 1.89
C SER A 82 -0.02 5.21 0.83
N LEU A 83 -1.21 4.76 0.46
CA LEU A 83 -2.09 5.56 -0.40
C LEU A 83 -2.41 6.92 0.24
N CYS A 84 -2.70 6.97 1.54
CA CYS A 84 -3.01 8.23 2.23
C CYS A 84 -1.83 9.22 2.20
N MET A 85 -0.59 8.73 2.33
CA MET A 85 0.61 9.58 2.23
C MET A 85 0.71 10.22 0.84
N LEU A 86 0.51 9.43 -0.22
CA LEU A 86 0.56 9.91 -1.60
C LEU A 86 -0.56 10.93 -1.87
N MET A 87 -1.77 10.67 -1.40
CA MET A 87 -2.90 11.60 -1.55
C MET A 87 -2.71 12.89 -0.75
N GLN A 88 -2.13 12.82 0.45
CA GLN A 88 -1.83 14.01 1.24
C GLN A 88 -0.76 14.89 0.57
N VAL A 89 0.28 14.28 0.00
CA VAL A 89 1.31 15.00 -0.78
C VAL A 89 0.70 15.63 -2.02
N LEU A 90 -0.16 14.91 -2.73
CA LEU A 90 -0.85 15.45 -3.90
C LEU A 90 -1.72 16.65 -3.55
N LYS A 91 -2.51 16.55 -2.47
CA LYS A 91 -3.32 17.66 -1.96
C LYS A 91 -2.49 18.90 -1.66
N MET A 92 -1.32 18.73 -1.03
CA MET A 92 -0.40 19.86 -0.77
C MET A 92 0.11 20.51 -2.06
N TYR A 93 0.42 19.68 -3.06
CA TYR A 93 0.88 20.16 -4.38
C TYR A 93 -0.23 20.90 -5.14
N GLU A 94 -1.46 20.36 -5.15
CA GLU A 94 -2.64 21.00 -5.75
C GLU A 94 -3.02 22.32 -5.06
N GLN A 95 -2.70 22.47 -3.78
CA GLN A 95 -2.81 23.73 -3.03
C GLN A 95 -1.71 24.76 -3.35
N GLY A 96 -0.84 24.48 -4.33
CA GLY A 96 0.20 25.40 -4.79
C GLY A 96 1.49 25.37 -3.97
N ARG A 97 1.66 24.41 -3.04
CA ARG A 97 2.94 24.29 -2.31
C ARG A 97 4.04 23.80 -3.25
N THR A 98 5.24 24.38 -3.11
CA THR A 98 6.38 23.95 -3.92
C THR A 98 6.86 22.56 -3.50
N ILE A 99 7.52 21.84 -4.42
CA ILE A 99 8.09 20.51 -4.13
C ILE A 99 9.11 20.59 -2.99
N ALA A 100 9.88 21.68 -2.90
CA ALA A 100 10.84 21.91 -1.83
C ALA A 100 10.16 22.06 -0.46
N ASP A 101 9.06 22.81 -0.39
CA ASP A 101 8.29 22.98 0.85
C ASP A 101 7.66 21.67 1.32
N ILE A 102 7.11 20.89 0.38
CA ILE A 102 6.53 19.58 0.71
C ILE A 102 7.63 18.61 1.18
N ALA A 103 8.79 18.60 0.53
CA ALA A 103 9.94 17.80 0.95
C ALA A 103 10.39 18.15 2.38
N ARG A 104 10.53 19.45 2.68
CA ARG A 104 10.87 19.93 4.03
C ARG A 104 9.80 19.59 5.07
N TYR A 105 8.53 19.71 4.71
CA TYR A 105 7.41 19.39 5.59
C TYR A 105 7.38 17.90 5.96
N THR A 106 7.62 17.03 4.99
CA THR A 106 7.58 15.56 5.13
C THR A 106 8.90 14.93 5.59
N GLY A 107 9.96 15.73 5.78
CA GLY A 107 11.30 15.21 6.11
C GLY A 107 11.90 14.34 5.00
N SER A 108 11.48 14.53 3.75
CA SER A 108 11.97 13.78 2.59
C SER A 108 12.86 14.63 1.67
N ASN A 109 13.52 13.99 0.71
CA ASN A 109 14.31 14.71 -0.28
C ASN A 109 13.49 15.05 -1.54
N TRP A 110 13.98 16.06 -2.28
CA TRP A 110 13.32 16.58 -3.47
C TRP A 110 13.09 15.51 -4.56
N PRO A 111 14.06 14.64 -4.92
CA PRO A 111 13.82 13.58 -5.91
C PRO A 111 12.74 12.58 -5.48
N ARG A 112 12.67 12.24 -4.20
CA ARG A 112 11.61 11.37 -3.68
C ARG A 112 10.25 12.04 -3.81
N MET A 113 10.16 13.34 -3.49
CA MET A 113 8.90 14.07 -3.55
C MET A 113 8.37 14.20 -4.99
N GLN A 114 9.24 14.47 -5.96
CA GLN A 114 8.85 14.45 -7.37
C GLN A 114 8.25 13.10 -7.80
N ARG A 115 8.93 12.00 -7.44
CA ARG A 115 8.44 10.65 -7.75
C ARG A 115 7.09 10.38 -7.09
N TRP A 116 6.90 10.83 -5.85
CA TRP A 116 5.64 10.66 -5.14
C TRP A 116 4.50 11.47 -5.78
N ILE A 117 4.73 12.73 -6.15
CA ILE A 117 3.73 13.56 -6.83
C ILE A 117 3.33 12.94 -8.17
N SER A 118 4.32 12.58 -9.01
CA SER A 118 4.06 11.94 -10.30
C SER A 118 3.27 10.63 -10.14
N LYS A 119 3.64 9.80 -9.16
CA LYS A 119 2.93 8.56 -8.88
C LYS A 119 1.52 8.82 -8.34
N ALA A 120 1.35 9.80 -7.45
CA ALA A 120 0.07 10.15 -6.87
C ALA A 120 -0.92 10.66 -7.92
N LEU A 121 -0.48 11.49 -8.86
CA LEU A 121 -1.30 11.93 -10.02
C LEU A 121 -1.79 10.74 -10.85
N SER A 122 -0.89 9.80 -11.17
CA SER A 122 -1.25 8.60 -11.92
C SER A 122 -2.24 7.71 -11.15
N ILE A 123 -2.07 7.58 -9.84
CA ILE A 123 -2.99 6.84 -8.97
C ILE A 123 -4.35 7.54 -8.86
N GLN A 124 -4.39 8.86 -8.68
CA GLN A 124 -5.63 9.63 -8.60
C GLN A 124 -6.45 9.49 -9.88
N LYS A 125 -5.81 9.57 -11.05
CA LYS A 125 -6.46 9.34 -12.35
C LYS A 125 -7.05 7.93 -12.45
N TRP A 126 -6.33 6.90 -12.00
CA TRP A 126 -6.84 5.53 -12.01
C TRP A 126 -7.98 5.33 -11.00
N LEU A 127 -7.88 5.92 -9.81
CA LEU A 127 -8.95 5.88 -8.79
C LEU A 127 -10.23 6.56 -9.26
N SER A 128 -10.15 7.67 -9.99
CA SER A 128 -11.34 8.34 -10.51
C SER A 128 -12.07 7.50 -11.57
N GLN A 129 -11.32 6.70 -12.35
CA GLN A 129 -11.86 5.78 -13.35
C GLN A 129 -12.49 4.54 -12.73
N GLU A 130 -11.83 3.91 -11.76
CA GLU A 130 -12.23 2.59 -11.25
C GLU A 130 -13.08 2.65 -9.97
N TYR A 131 -12.98 3.73 -9.19
CA TYR A 131 -13.57 3.84 -7.85
C TYR A 131 -14.40 5.11 -7.63
N ALA A 132 -14.71 5.87 -8.68
CA ALA A 132 -15.56 7.08 -8.61
C ALA A 132 -15.14 8.06 -7.49
N ASN A 133 -13.82 8.24 -7.29
CA ASN A 133 -13.19 9.09 -6.26
C ASN A 133 -13.34 8.61 -4.80
N ALA A 134 -13.85 7.40 -4.55
CA ALA A 134 -13.76 6.81 -3.21
C ALA A 134 -12.30 6.51 -2.89
N SER A 135 -11.73 7.18 -1.89
CA SER A 135 -10.36 6.89 -1.43
C SER A 135 -10.38 5.69 -0.48
N PRO A 136 -9.85 4.52 -0.88
CA PRO A 136 -9.84 3.34 -0.02
C PRO A 136 -8.83 3.47 1.14
N CYS A 137 -8.09 4.58 1.20
CA CYS A 137 -6.97 4.75 2.11
C CYS A 137 -7.39 4.79 3.59
N LEU A 138 -8.64 5.17 3.90
CA LEU A 138 -9.19 5.16 5.27
C LEU A 138 -10.27 4.09 5.50
N LEU A 139 -10.60 3.29 4.48
CA LEU A 139 -11.57 2.22 4.62
C LEU A 139 -10.88 1.02 5.28
N LYS A 140 -11.24 0.73 6.55
CA LYS A 140 -10.75 -0.44 7.31
C LYS A 140 -11.30 -1.78 6.79
N ASP A 141 -12.17 -1.76 5.78
CA ASP A 141 -12.90 -2.94 5.34
C ASP A 141 -12.06 -3.94 4.51
N ARG A 142 -12.60 -5.16 4.39
CA ARG A 142 -12.11 -6.33 3.61
C ARG A 142 -11.77 -6.06 2.13
N ARG A 143 -11.94 -4.82 1.65
CA ARG A 143 -11.66 -4.40 0.28
C ARG A 143 -10.17 -4.17 0.01
N TRP A 144 -9.31 -4.05 1.03
CA TRP A 144 -7.88 -3.76 0.82
C TRP A 144 -7.13 -4.82 0.00
N THR A 145 -7.40 -6.11 0.23
CA THR A 145 -6.78 -7.19 -0.57
C THR A 145 -7.18 -7.11 -2.04
N SER A 146 -8.46 -6.86 -2.31
CA SER A 146 -8.96 -6.68 -3.68
C SER A 146 -8.38 -5.42 -4.33
N PHE A 147 -8.32 -4.33 -3.59
CA PHE A 147 -7.67 -3.09 -4.00
C PHE A 147 -6.21 -3.33 -4.38
N ASN A 148 -5.41 -4.00 -3.52
CA ASN A 148 -4.01 -4.30 -3.80
C ASN A 148 -3.82 -5.16 -5.04
N ARG A 149 -4.74 -6.10 -5.31
CA ARG A 149 -4.74 -6.89 -6.54
C ARG A 149 -4.97 -6.00 -7.76
N HIS A 150 -6.05 -5.21 -7.76
CA HIS A 150 -6.37 -4.31 -8.88
C HIS A 150 -5.26 -3.28 -9.11
N PHE A 151 -4.71 -2.72 -8.02
CA PHE A 151 -3.56 -1.82 -8.04
C PHE A 151 -2.33 -2.49 -8.65
N SER A 152 -2.04 -3.74 -8.28
CA SER A 152 -0.91 -4.48 -8.86
C SER A 152 -1.09 -4.75 -10.35
N TRP A 153 -2.30 -5.08 -10.80
CA TRP A 153 -2.59 -5.25 -12.23
C TRP A 153 -2.44 -3.94 -13.01
N ALA A 154 -2.97 -2.84 -12.47
CA ALA A 154 -2.91 -1.54 -13.14
C ALA A 154 -1.47 -1.01 -13.25
N PHE A 155 -0.66 -1.12 -12.19
CA PHE A 155 0.65 -0.48 -12.12
C PHE A 155 1.85 -1.40 -12.31
N TYR A 156 1.66 -2.72 -12.18
CA TYR A 156 2.73 -3.72 -12.24
C TYR A 156 2.31 -5.00 -12.98
N PRO A 157 1.73 -4.91 -14.20
CA PRO A 157 1.11 -6.04 -14.89
C PRO A 157 2.09 -7.19 -15.18
N LYS A 158 3.38 -6.88 -15.41
CA LYS A 158 4.42 -7.86 -15.72
C LYS A 158 4.77 -8.80 -14.56
N ARG A 159 4.29 -8.51 -13.34
CA ARG A 159 4.58 -9.32 -12.14
C ARG A 159 3.47 -10.29 -11.76
N VAL A 160 2.33 -10.28 -12.45
CA VAL A 160 1.22 -11.20 -12.17
C VAL A 160 1.25 -12.40 -13.12
N ARG A 161 2.45 -12.76 -13.59
CA ARG A 161 2.73 -13.99 -14.33
C ARG A 161 3.58 -14.89 -13.46
#